data_AF-A0A963KU46-F1
#
_entry.id   AF-A0A963KU46-F1
#
_cell.length_a   1.000
_cell.length_b   1.000
_cell.length_c   1.000
_cell.angle_alpha   90.00
_cell.angle_beta   90.00
_cell.angle_gamma   90.00
#
_symmetry.space_group_name_H-M   'P 1'
#
loop_
_entity.id
_entity.type
_entity.pdbx_description
1 polymer ?
#
loop_
_entity_poly.entity_id
_entity_poly.type
_entity_poly.pdbx_seq_one_letter_code
_entity_poly.pdbx_strand_id
1 'polypeptide(L)'
;MPGFRGYVSLTAYRPKRGREHVAVSRLRVAVGGLGAVGLAVANALDRGIGGLSLVAVSARDVERAKERIAGLRSPVPVLPLAELAPVADIVVECLPSAVFREIAVPAATLGRIFMPLSIGQLLVHEDIVELARSAGGRIVAPTGALLGLDAVRAAAEGDIRSVRMVTRKPPGGLLGAPYLDEKGIDVASIHEPTCIFSGTAREGARGFPANVNVAAALSLAGIGPDRTLLEIWADPGVDRNIHSIAVDSDSARFEMKIENIPSVENPRTGRITALSTIAALRGLVSPLRAGS
;
A
#
# COMPACT_ATOMS: atom_id res chain seq x y z
N MET A 1 52.29 -5.55 -71.67
CA MET A 1 52.46 -6.77 -70.85
C MET A 1 51.86 -6.52 -69.46
N PRO A 2 51.22 -7.54 -68.87
CA PRO A 2 49.85 -7.40 -68.34
C PRO A 2 49.61 -8.00 -66.92
N GLY A 3 48.40 -7.77 -66.39
CA GLY A 3 47.71 -8.63 -65.41
C GLY A 3 47.94 -8.26 -63.93
N PHE A 4 46.95 -8.27 -63.04
CA PHE A 4 45.86 -9.24 -62.91
C PHE A 4 44.63 -8.70 -62.13
N ARG A 5 43.46 -9.28 -62.42
CA ARG A 5 42.14 -9.16 -61.76
C ARG A 5 42.15 -9.65 -60.31
N GLY A 6 41.19 -9.17 -59.51
CA GLY A 6 40.76 -9.84 -58.27
C GLY A 6 39.52 -9.22 -57.62
N TYR A 7 38.32 -9.62 -58.07
CA TYR A 7 37.05 -9.49 -57.33
C TYR A 7 36.96 -10.60 -56.29
N VAL A 8 36.86 -10.31 -54.98
CA VAL A 8 36.31 -11.15 -53.89
C VAL A 8 36.23 -10.24 -52.64
N SER A 9 35.23 -10.15 -51.75
CA SER A 9 33.88 -10.71 -51.56
C SER A 9 33.25 -9.85 -50.45
N LEU A 10 31.97 -9.50 -50.61
CA LEU A 10 31.10 -9.06 -49.52
C LEU A 10 31.03 -10.21 -48.50
N THR A 11 31.86 -10.12 -47.46
CA THR A 11 31.76 -11.05 -46.33
C THR A 11 30.49 -10.67 -45.58
N ALA A 12 29.46 -11.49 -45.79
CA ALA A 12 28.18 -11.43 -45.12
C ALA A 12 28.39 -11.32 -43.60
N TYR A 13 28.02 -10.17 -43.03
CA TYR A 13 27.71 -10.09 -41.60
C TYR A 13 26.46 -10.95 -41.37
N ARG A 14 26.67 -12.20 -40.94
CA ARG A 14 25.59 -13.02 -40.40
C ARG A 14 25.19 -12.42 -39.05
N PRO A 15 23.97 -11.87 -38.88
CA PRO A 15 23.51 -11.57 -37.54
C PRO A 15 23.49 -12.87 -36.73
N LYS A 16 24.13 -12.86 -35.56
CA LYS A 16 24.04 -13.95 -34.59
C LYS A 16 22.55 -14.24 -34.37
N ARG A 17 22.23 -15.54 -34.44
CA ARG A 17 20.91 -16.13 -34.16
C ARG A 17 20.23 -15.40 -33.00
N GLY A 18 18.93 -15.18 -33.20
CA GLY A 18 18.06 -14.39 -32.34
C GLY A 18 18.31 -14.62 -30.86
N ARG A 19 18.38 -13.51 -30.12
CA ARG A 19 18.00 -13.55 -28.71
C ARG A 19 16.58 -14.08 -28.69
N GLU A 20 16.40 -15.34 -28.30
CA GLU A 20 15.12 -15.79 -27.79
C GLU A 20 14.72 -14.77 -26.73
N HIS A 21 13.65 -14.03 -27.02
CA HIS A 21 12.98 -13.26 -25.99
C HIS A 21 12.50 -14.29 -24.98
N VAL A 22 13.29 -14.52 -23.92
CA VAL A 22 12.80 -15.17 -22.73
C VAL A 22 11.61 -14.33 -22.30
N ALA A 23 10.41 -14.83 -22.52
CA ALA A 23 9.19 -14.20 -22.06
C ALA A 23 9.33 -14.10 -20.55
N VAL A 24 9.65 -12.91 -20.05
CA VAL A 24 9.69 -12.65 -18.61
C VAL A 24 8.28 -12.96 -18.12
N SER A 25 8.15 -14.02 -17.32
CA SER A 25 6.86 -14.41 -16.76
C SER A 25 6.32 -13.22 -15.96
N ARG A 26 5.13 -12.75 -16.34
CA ARG A 26 4.49 -11.64 -15.63
C ARG A 26 3.89 -12.16 -14.33
N LEU A 27 4.11 -11.44 -13.24
CA LEU A 27 3.43 -11.74 -11.98
C LEU A 27 1.95 -11.34 -12.11
N ARG A 28 1.08 -12.25 -11.69
CA ARG A 28 -0.37 -12.09 -11.71
C ARG A 28 -0.82 -11.33 -10.48
N VAL A 29 -1.60 -10.27 -10.67
CA VAL A 29 -2.09 -9.40 -9.61
C VAL A 29 -3.60 -9.47 -9.54
N ALA A 30 -4.14 -9.73 -8.36
CA ALA A 30 -5.56 -9.60 -8.07
C ALA A 30 -5.81 -8.40 -7.14
N VAL A 31 -6.93 -7.69 -7.34
CA VAL A 31 -7.30 -6.51 -6.54
C VAL A 31 -8.64 -6.73 -5.84
N GLY A 32 -8.63 -6.83 -4.51
CA GLY A 32 -9.83 -6.88 -3.69
C GLY A 32 -10.30 -5.49 -3.30
N GLY A 33 -11.51 -5.12 -3.70
CA GLY A 33 -12.14 -3.83 -3.41
C GLY A 33 -11.98 -2.84 -4.55
N LEU A 34 -13.08 -2.46 -5.20
CA LEU A 34 -13.12 -1.49 -6.30
C LEU A 34 -13.57 -0.09 -5.85
N GLY A 35 -13.13 0.33 -4.67
CA GLY A 35 -13.21 1.71 -4.21
C GLY A 35 -12.22 2.63 -4.95
N ALA A 36 -12.06 3.86 -4.47
CA ALA A 36 -11.20 4.87 -5.10
C ALA A 36 -9.76 4.35 -5.37
N VAL A 37 -9.14 3.72 -4.36
CA VAL A 37 -7.77 3.20 -4.50
C VAL A 37 -7.71 1.96 -5.40
N GLY A 38 -8.52 0.95 -5.12
CA GLY A 38 -8.45 -0.31 -5.88
C GLY A 38 -8.81 -0.16 -7.35
N LEU A 39 -9.77 0.71 -7.68
CA LEU A 39 -10.07 1.02 -9.08
C LEU A 39 -8.91 1.75 -9.77
N ALA A 40 -8.23 2.67 -9.08
CA ALA A 40 -7.05 3.34 -9.62
C ALA A 40 -5.89 2.35 -9.88
N VAL A 41 -5.69 1.38 -8.97
CA VAL A 41 -4.70 0.31 -9.11
C VAL A 41 -5.05 -0.63 -10.28
N ALA A 42 -6.30 -1.09 -10.36
CA ALA A 42 -6.77 -1.95 -11.45
C ALA A 42 -6.58 -1.27 -12.82
N ASN A 43 -6.98 0.00 -12.94
CA ASN A 43 -6.77 0.79 -14.16
C ASN A 43 -5.29 0.99 -14.50
N ALA A 44 -4.41 1.15 -13.50
CA ALA A 44 -2.97 1.27 -13.75
C ALA A 44 -2.36 -0.03 -14.25
N LEU A 45 -2.77 -1.18 -13.70
CA LEU A 45 -2.34 -2.49 -14.15
C LEU A 45 -2.82 -2.78 -15.58
N ASP A 46 -4.07 -2.46 -15.91
CA ASP A 46 -4.64 -2.63 -17.25
C ASP A 46 -3.99 -1.71 -18.30
N ARG A 47 -3.70 -0.45 -17.94
CA ARG A 47 -2.89 0.44 -18.80
C ARG A 47 -1.48 -0.10 -19.05
N GLY A 48 -0.96 -0.90 -18.13
CA GLY A 48 0.29 -1.62 -18.23
C GLY A 48 1.31 -1.20 -17.17
N ILE A 49 1.75 -2.18 -16.37
CA ILE A 49 2.97 -2.10 -15.57
C ILE A 49 3.85 -3.28 -16.02
N GLY A 50 5.03 -2.99 -16.59
CA GLY A 50 5.91 -4.03 -17.12
C GLY A 50 6.21 -5.11 -16.09
N GLY A 51 6.07 -6.38 -16.45
CA GLY A 51 6.25 -7.51 -15.53
C GLY A 51 5.04 -7.88 -14.67
N LEU A 52 3.93 -7.14 -14.73
CA LEU A 52 2.70 -7.43 -13.99
C LEU A 52 1.49 -7.58 -14.93
N SER A 53 0.48 -8.33 -14.50
CA SER A 53 -0.82 -8.44 -15.18
C SER A 53 -1.97 -8.51 -14.19
N LEU A 54 -3.00 -7.69 -14.36
CA LEU A 54 -4.26 -7.85 -13.63
C LEU A 54 -4.95 -9.13 -14.08
N VAL A 55 -5.33 -10.01 -13.15
CA VAL A 55 -5.97 -11.30 -13.47
C VAL A 55 -7.37 -11.48 -12.87
N ALA A 56 -7.69 -10.73 -11.81
CA ALA A 56 -9.00 -10.78 -11.17
C ALA A 56 -9.22 -9.52 -10.33
N VAL A 57 -10.48 -9.19 -10.12
CA VAL A 57 -10.90 -8.18 -9.14
C VAL A 57 -12.00 -8.73 -8.24
N SER A 58 -12.26 -8.08 -7.12
CA SER A 58 -13.40 -8.41 -6.27
C SER A 58 -14.10 -7.14 -5.76
N ALA A 59 -15.41 -7.19 -5.61
CA ALA A 59 -16.19 -6.20 -4.89
C ALA A 59 -17.44 -6.86 -4.30
N ARG A 60 -18.08 -6.20 -3.35
CA ARG A 60 -19.33 -6.67 -2.71
C ARG A 60 -20.47 -6.86 -3.71
N ASP A 61 -20.58 -5.96 -4.68
CA ASP A 61 -21.62 -5.97 -5.71
C ASP A 61 -20.97 -6.33 -7.06
N VAL A 62 -21.28 -7.54 -7.54
CA VAL A 62 -20.66 -8.12 -8.74
C VAL A 62 -21.08 -7.39 -10.01
N GLU A 63 -22.36 -7.02 -10.14
CA GLU A 63 -22.85 -6.36 -11.34
C GLU A 63 -22.29 -4.93 -11.43
N ARG A 64 -22.31 -4.19 -10.32
CA ARG A 64 -21.67 -2.87 -10.26
C ARG A 64 -20.16 -2.94 -10.46
N ALA A 65 -19.51 -4.02 -10.03
CA ALA A 65 -18.09 -4.24 -10.30
C ALA A 65 -17.82 -4.41 -11.79
N LYS A 66 -18.61 -5.24 -12.49
CA LYS A 66 -18.52 -5.43 -13.95
C LYS A 66 -18.68 -4.11 -14.69
N GLU A 67 -19.66 -3.28 -14.30
CA GLU A 67 -19.83 -1.94 -14.88
C GLU A 67 -18.60 -1.05 -14.66
N ARG A 68 -18.05 -1.02 -13.45
CA ARG A 68 -16.87 -0.19 -13.11
C ARG A 68 -15.61 -0.59 -13.89
N ILE A 69 -15.48 -1.86 -14.25
CA ILE A 69 -14.33 -2.38 -15.01
C ILE A 69 -14.63 -2.59 -16.50
N ALA A 70 -15.82 -2.22 -16.98
CA ALA A 70 -16.21 -2.42 -18.38
C ALA A 70 -15.28 -1.71 -19.37
N GLY A 71 -14.61 -0.64 -18.94
CA GLY A 71 -13.65 0.13 -19.74
C GLY A 71 -12.21 -0.39 -19.72
N LEU A 72 -11.91 -1.51 -19.04
CA LEU A 72 -10.58 -2.10 -19.07
C LEU A 72 -10.26 -2.64 -20.48
N ARG A 73 -9.02 -2.46 -20.93
CA ARG A 73 -8.53 -2.98 -22.21
C ARG A 73 -8.51 -4.51 -22.23
N SER A 74 -8.22 -5.12 -21.09
CA SER A 74 -8.20 -6.57 -20.89
C SER A 74 -9.25 -6.95 -19.83
N PRO A 75 -10.38 -7.57 -20.23
CA PRO A 75 -11.39 -8.02 -19.29
C PRO A 75 -10.83 -9.03 -18.28
N VAL A 76 -11.24 -8.90 -17.02
CA VAL A 76 -10.88 -9.81 -15.93
C VAL A 76 -12.12 -10.25 -15.16
N PRO A 77 -12.15 -11.48 -14.63
CA PRO A 77 -13.27 -11.95 -13.81
C PRO A 77 -13.40 -11.14 -12.51
N VAL A 78 -14.65 -10.96 -12.09
CA VAL A 78 -15.00 -10.54 -10.73
C VAL A 78 -15.20 -11.80 -9.89
N LEU A 79 -14.32 -12.03 -8.91
CA LEU A 79 -14.33 -13.23 -8.06
C LEU A 79 -14.68 -12.90 -6.61
N PRO A 80 -15.15 -13.88 -5.82
CA PRO A 80 -15.17 -13.79 -4.37
C PRO A 80 -13.78 -13.49 -3.79
N LEU A 81 -13.73 -12.82 -2.63
CA LEU A 81 -12.47 -12.41 -1.99
C LEU A 81 -11.49 -13.57 -1.78
N ALA A 82 -12.00 -14.71 -1.30
CA ALA A 82 -11.21 -15.90 -1.03
C ALA A 82 -10.63 -16.56 -2.30
N GLU A 83 -11.23 -16.31 -3.47
CA GLU A 83 -10.83 -16.89 -4.75
C GLU A 83 -9.76 -16.06 -5.48
N LEU A 84 -9.40 -14.88 -4.97
CA LEU A 84 -8.33 -14.06 -5.55
C LEU A 84 -6.95 -14.69 -5.37
N ALA A 85 -6.66 -15.27 -4.20
CA ALA A 85 -5.35 -15.83 -3.89
C ALA A 85 -4.98 -17.08 -4.71
N PRO A 86 -5.91 -17.99 -5.05
CA PRO A 86 -5.64 -19.10 -5.98
C PRO A 86 -5.16 -18.66 -7.38
N VAL A 87 -5.69 -17.55 -7.91
CA VAL A 87 -5.44 -17.13 -9.31
C VAL A 87 -4.30 -16.12 -9.48
N ALA A 88 -3.77 -15.55 -8.39
CA ALA A 88 -2.78 -14.49 -8.41
C ALA A 88 -1.52 -14.82 -7.60
N ASP A 89 -0.41 -14.17 -7.95
CA ASP A 89 0.86 -14.21 -7.21
C ASP A 89 0.93 -13.07 -6.19
N ILE A 90 0.28 -11.94 -6.50
CA ILE A 90 0.14 -10.75 -5.65
C ILE A 90 -1.35 -10.46 -5.43
N VAL A 91 -1.76 -10.27 -4.18
CA VAL A 91 -3.13 -9.91 -3.79
C VAL A 91 -3.11 -8.54 -3.12
N VAL A 92 -3.71 -7.54 -3.76
CA VAL A 92 -3.84 -6.17 -3.24
C VAL A 92 -5.19 -6.01 -2.55
N GLU A 93 -5.18 -5.60 -1.30
CA GLU A 93 -6.39 -5.40 -0.49
C GLU A 93 -6.72 -3.91 -0.36
N CYS A 94 -7.94 -3.54 -0.73
CA CYS A 94 -8.50 -2.19 -0.71
C CYS A 94 -9.92 -2.20 -0.09
N LEU A 95 -10.10 -2.90 1.04
CA LEU A 95 -11.39 -3.25 1.62
C LEU A 95 -11.63 -2.56 2.98
N PRO A 96 -12.89 -2.47 3.42
CA PRO A 96 -13.20 -2.18 4.82
C PRO A 96 -12.67 -3.25 5.76
N SER A 97 -12.36 -2.87 7.01
CA SER A 97 -11.84 -3.76 8.06
C SER A 97 -12.69 -5.02 8.28
N ALA A 98 -14.02 -4.91 8.22
CA ALA A 98 -14.95 -6.00 8.51
C ALA A 98 -14.75 -7.27 7.66
N VAL A 99 -14.20 -7.14 6.45
CA VAL A 99 -13.99 -8.26 5.51
C VAL A 99 -12.50 -8.53 5.25
N PHE A 100 -11.61 -7.91 6.04
CA PHE A 100 -10.15 -7.99 5.83
C PHE A 100 -9.63 -9.42 5.87
N ARG A 101 -10.12 -10.24 6.82
CA ARG A 101 -9.67 -11.63 6.96
C ARG A 101 -10.05 -12.51 5.78
N GLU A 102 -11.18 -12.23 5.10
CA GLU A 102 -11.67 -13.02 3.96
C GLU A 102 -10.69 -13.02 2.78
N ILE A 103 -9.90 -11.96 2.63
CA ILE A 103 -8.83 -11.87 1.62
C ILE A 103 -7.44 -12.18 2.21
N ALA A 104 -7.18 -11.76 3.45
CA ALA A 104 -5.86 -11.88 4.07
C ALA A 104 -5.48 -13.32 4.40
N VAL A 105 -6.41 -14.12 4.96
CA VAL A 105 -6.13 -15.51 5.34
C VAL A 105 -5.79 -16.36 4.10
N PRO A 106 -6.59 -16.36 3.02
CA PRO A 106 -6.24 -17.13 1.81
C PRO A 106 -4.93 -16.67 1.17
N ALA A 107 -4.67 -15.35 1.12
CA ALA A 107 -3.42 -14.82 0.56
C ALA A 107 -2.20 -15.25 1.39
N ALA A 108 -2.29 -15.19 2.71
CA ALA A 108 -1.23 -15.61 3.62
C ALA A 108 -0.98 -17.12 3.54
N THR A 109 -2.03 -17.94 3.67
CA THR A 109 -1.94 -19.42 3.67
C THR A 109 -1.43 -19.99 2.35
N LEU A 110 -1.71 -19.33 1.22
CA LEU A 110 -1.22 -19.76 -0.10
C LEU A 110 0.17 -19.19 -0.45
N GLY A 111 0.86 -18.56 0.51
CA GLY A 111 2.21 -18.03 0.33
C GLY A 111 2.28 -16.90 -0.71
N ARG A 112 1.21 -16.11 -0.86
CA ARG A 112 1.17 -15.01 -1.84
C ARG A 112 1.92 -13.79 -1.31
N ILE A 113 2.20 -12.86 -2.21
CA ILE A 113 2.52 -11.49 -1.82
C ILE A 113 1.20 -10.79 -1.49
N PHE A 114 0.92 -10.58 -0.21
CA PHE A 114 -0.25 -9.85 0.24
C PHE A 114 0.09 -8.37 0.47
N MET A 115 -0.69 -7.47 -0.12
CA MET A 115 -0.48 -6.02 -0.06
C MET A 115 -1.68 -5.33 0.60
N PRO A 116 -1.71 -5.23 1.95
CA PRO A 116 -2.81 -4.61 2.68
C PRO A 116 -2.71 -3.08 2.69
N LEU A 117 -3.79 -2.40 2.29
CA LEU A 117 -3.89 -0.95 2.45
C LEU A 117 -4.59 -0.60 3.76
N SER A 118 -5.38 -1.52 4.30
CA SER A 118 -5.93 -1.47 5.65
C SER A 118 -4.96 -2.08 6.66
N ILE A 119 -3.68 -1.69 6.59
CA ILE A 119 -2.59 -2.31 7.37
C ILE A 119 -2.80 -2.28 8.90
N GLY A 120 -3.60 -1.33 9.42
CA GLY A 120 -3.98 -1.32 10.83
C GLY A 120 -4.64 -2.61 11.30
N GLN A 121 -5.26 -3.36 10.38
CA GLN A 121 -5.85 -4.67 10.67
C GLN A 121 -4.80 -5.73 11.05
N LEU A 122 -3.53 -5.59 10.65
CA LEU A 122 -2.47 -6.50 11.10
C LEU A 122 -2.15 -6.36 12.59
N LEU A 123 -2.48 -5.22 13.21
CA LEU A 123 -2.34 -5.02 14.67
C LEU A 123 -3.48 -5.69 15.46
N VAL A 124 -4.55 -6.09 14.76
CA VAL A 124 -5.72 -6.80 15.33
C VAL A 124 -5.68 -8.29 14.97
N HIS A 125 -5.11 -8.61 13.82
CA HIS A 125 -5.00 -9.96 13.26
C HIS A 125 -3.52 -10.34 13.10
N GLU A 126 -2.80 -10.36 14.23
CA GLU A 126 -1.37 -10.65 14.25
C GLU A 126 -1.03 -12.05 13.73
N ASP A 127 -2.01 -12.97 13.80
CA ASP A 127 -1.92 -14.34 13.26
C ASP A 127 -1.62 -14.38 11.75
N ILE A 128 -2.03 -13.35 10.99
CA ILE A 128 -1.82 -13.29 9.54
C ILE A 128 -0.34 -13.26 9.17
N VAL A 129 0.49 -12.60 9.98
CA VAL A 129 1.95 -12.53 9.75
C VAL A 129 2.57 -13.92 9.91
N GLU A 130 2.13 -14.67 10.91
CA GLU A 130 2.61 -16.04 11.14
C GLU A 130 2.13 -17.01 10.05
N LEU A 131 0.87 -16.89 9.60
CA LEU A 131 0.37 -17.66 8.46
C LEU A 131 1.21 -17.42 7.20
N ALA A 132 1.52 -16.16 6.90
CA ALA A 132 2.36 -15.81 5.77
C ALA A 132 3.78 -16.39 5.91
N ARG A 133 4.39 -16.29 7.10
CA ARG A 133 5.70 -16.86 7.40
C ARG A 133 5.72 -18.37 7.18
N SER A 134 4.76 -19.09 7.76
CA SER A 134 4.64 -20.55 7.69
C SER A 134 4.43 -21.06 6.26
N ALA A 135 3.78 -20.28 5.39
CA ALA A 135 3.53 -20.63 4.00
C ALA A 135 4.59 -20.10 3.01
N GLY A 136 5.65 -19.41 3.49
CA GLY A 136 6.66 -18.77 2.62
C GLY A 136 6.13 -17.55 1.84
N GLY A 137 5.00 -16.97 2.28
CA GLY A 137 4.42 -15.76 1.75
C GLY A 137 5.12 -14.49 2.23
N ARG A 138 4.68 -13.35 1.69
CA ARG A 138 5.21 -12.04 2.08
C ARG A 138 4.07 -11.04 2.23
N ILE A 139 4.16 -10.20 3.26
CA ILE A 139 3.28 -9.05 3.40
C ILE A 139 4.07 -7.82 2.99
N VAL A 140 3.62 -7.12 1.95
CA VAL A 140 4.26 -5.91 1.44
C VAL A 140 3.32 -4.74 1.67
N ALA A 141 3.59 -3.94 2.69
CA ALA A 141 2.86 -2.73 2.96
C ALA A 141 3.37 -1.58 2.07
N PRO A 142 2.52 -0.96 1.23
CA PRO A 142 2.87 0.30 0.60
C PRO A 142 3.02 1.40 1.65
N THR A 143 3.85 2.42 1.36
CA THR A 143 3.99 3.61 2.23
C THR A 143 2.64 4.31 2.47
N GLY A 144 1.75 4.25 1.49
CA GLY A 144 0.40 4.81 1.58
C GLY A 144 0.43 6.33 1.63
N ALA A 145 -0.24 6.90 2.63
CA ALA A 145 -0.36 8.35 2.84
C ALA A 145 0.77 8.95 3.70
N LEU A 146 1.90 8.25 3.81
CA LEU A 146 3.07 8.64 4.59
C LEU A 146 4.31 8.86 3.71
N LEU A 147 5.41 9.29 4.32
CA LEU A 147 6.74 9.33 3.73
C LEU A 147 7.76 8.65 4.63
N GLY A 148 8.94 8.34 4.05
CA GLY A 148 10.15 8.03 4.80
C GLY A 148 10.15 6.72 5.59
N LEU A 149 9.28 5.77 5.25
CA LEU A 149 9.33 4.42 5.84
C LEU A 149 10.64 3.68 5.48
N ASP A 150 11.33 4.08 4.42
CA ASP A 150 12.67 3.62 4.11
C ASP A 150 13.69 4.05 5.20
N ALA A 151 13.69 5.32 5.59
CA ALA A 151 14.52 5.84 6.68
C ALA A 151 14.18 5.21 8.04
N VAL A 152 12.89 5.03 8.33
CA VAL A 152 12.44 4.35 9.57
C VAL A 152 12.92 2.90 9.62
N ARG A 153 12.78 2.15 8.53
CA ARG A 153 13.27 0.76 8.46
C ARG A 153 14.79 0.67 8.56
N ALA A 154 15.51 1.62 7.95
CA ALA A 154 16.96 1.70 8.10
C ALA A 154 17.37 1.95 9.57
N ALA A 155 16.67 2.85 10.27
CA ALA A 155 16.90 3.07 11.70
C ALA A 155 16.54 1.84 12.56
N ALA A 156 15.56 1.02 12.12
CA ALA A 156 15.14 -0.20 12.82
C ALA A 156 16.15 -1.36 12.74
N GLU A 157 17.17 -1.26 11.88
CA GLU A 157 18.32 -2.19 11.89
C GLU A 157 19.28 -1.92 13.07
N GLY A 158 19.15 -0.76 13.73
CA GLY A 158 19.83 -0.40 14.98
C GLY A 158 18.85 -0.30 16.16
N ASP A 159 19.18 0.55 17.14
CA ASP A 159 18.28 0.82 18.27
C ASP A 159 17.53 2.15 18.08
N ILE A 160 16.22 2.05 17.87
CA ILE A 160 15.31 3.21 17.93
C ILE A 160 14.94 3.46 19.39
N ARG A 161 15.23 4.67 19.87
CA ARG A 161 14.89 5.10 21.23
C ARG A 161 13.44 5.55 21.32
N SER A 162 12.97 6.32 20.34
CA SER A 162 11.59 6.79 20.30
C SER A 162 11.06 7.04 18.89
N VAL A 163 9.75 6.81 18.72
CA VAL A 163 8.98 7.24 17.54
C VAL A 163 7.72 7.93 18.05
N ARG A 164 7.50 9.17 17.62
CA ARG A 164 6.28 9.92 17.88
C ARG A 164 5.64 10.34 16.57
N MET A 165 4.34 10.12 16.45
CA MET A 165 3.52 10.58 15.35
C MET A 165 2.41 11.49 15.87
N VAL A 166 2.27 12.66 15.26
CA VAL A 166 1.14 13.56 15.47
C VAL A 166 0.34 13.62 14.18
N THR A 167 -0.95 13.32 14.24
CA THR A 167 -1.88 13.54 13.13
C THR A 167 -2.84 14.67 13.47
N ARG A 168 -2.93 15.67 12.59
CA ARG A 168 -3.98 16.71 12.63
C ARG A 168 -4.96 16.47 11.51
N LYS A 169 -6.25 16.52 11.83
CA LYS A 169 -7.33 16.27 10.88
C LYS A 169 -8.44 17.33 11.04
N PRO A 170 -9.11 17.70 9.94
CA PRO A 170 -10.37 18.43 10.03
C PRO A 170 -11.34 17.61 10.91
N PRO A 171 -12.10 18.23 11.84
CA PRO A 171 -12.95 17.49 12.77
C PRO A 171 -13.92 16.50 12.09
N GLY A 172 -14.52 16.88 10.96
CA GLY A 172 -15.41 16.00 10.18
C GLY A 172 -14.74 14.73 9.64
N GLY A 173 -13.40 14.71 9.52
CA GLY A 173 -12.63 13.54 9.12
C GLY A 173 -12.51 12.46 10.20
N LEU A 174 -12.88 12.77 11.45
CA LEU A 174 -12.78 11.88 12.61
C LEU A 174 -14.11 11.21 12.99
N LEU A 175 -15.22 11.67 12.42
CA LEU A 175 -16.57 11.14 12.68
C LEU A 175 -16.67 9.61 12.50
N GLY A 176 -17.37 8.95 13.42
CA GLY A 176 -17.62 7.50 13.42
C GLY A 176 -16.47 6.65 13.96
N ALA A 177 -15.48 7.26 14.63
CA ALA A 177 -14.45 6.51 15.34
C ALA A 177 -15.00 6.00 16.70
N PRO A 178 -14.89 4.69 17.00
CA PRO A 178 -15.41 4.11 18.25
C PRO A 178 -14.95 4.81 19.53
N TYR A 179 -13.71 5.33 19.54
CA TYR A 179 -13.16 6.05 20.69
C TYR A 179 -13.94 7.33 21.02
N LEU A 180 -14.47 8.03 20.01
CA LEU A 180 -15.25 9.25 20.21
C LEU A 180 -16.55 8.93 20.94
N ASP A 181 -17.23 7.86 20.53
CA ASP A 181 -18.48 7.40 21.15
C ASP A 181 -18.22 6.93 22.59
N GLU A 182 -17.15 6.15 22.82
CA GLU A 182 -16.76 5.67 24.15
C GLU A 182 -16.46 6.81 25.13
N LYS A 183 -15.81 7.88 24.65
CA LYS A 183 -15.42 9.04 25.47
C LYS A 183 -16.43 10.19 25.45
N GLY A 184 -17.53 10.07 24.72
CA GLY A 184 -18.53 11.13 24.56
C GLY A 184 -17.97 12.40 23.93
N ILE A 185 -17.00 12.29 23.01
CA ILE A 185 -16.36 13.43 22.36
C ILE A 185 -17.16 13.82 21.11
N ASP A 186 -17.81 14.98 21.15
CA ASP A 186 -18.42 15.60 19.97
C ASP A 186 -17.40 16.46 19.21
N VAL A 187 -16.84 15.91 18.13
CA VAL A 187 -15.88 16.61 17.28
C VAL A 187 -16.48 17.84 16.57
N ALA A 188 -17.80 17.94 16.41
CA ALA A 188 -18.43 19.11 15.80
C ALA A 188 -18.40 20.35 16.73
N SER A 189 -18.24 20.13 18.04
CA SER A 189 -18.13 21.20 19.04
C SER A 189 -16.70 21.74 19.23
N ILE A 190 -15.72 21.16 18.54
CA ILE A 190 -14.31 21.55 18.65
C ILE A 190 -14.06 22.78 17.77
N HIS A 191 -13.75 23.92 18.41
CA HIS A 191 -13.51 25.21 17.74
C HIS A 191 -12.04 25.65 17.78
N GLU A 192 -11.18 24.92 18.49
CA GLU A 192 -9.73 25.12 18.55
C GLU A 192 -9.01 23.77 18.42
N PRO A 193 -7.71 23.74 18.06
CA PRO A 193 -6.97 22.47 17.95
C PRO A 193 -6.97 21.70 19.27
N THR A 194 -7.59 20.52 19.27
CA THR A 194 -7.77 19.69 20.47
C THR A 194 -7.19 18.31 20.26
N CYS A 195 -6.29 17.88 21.15
CA CYS A 195 -5.81 16.50 21.21
C CYS A 195 -6.93 15.60 21.75
N ILE A 196 -7.52 14.79 20.88
CA ILE A 196 -8.63 13.90 21.24
C ILE A 196 -8.16 12.51 21.63
N PHE A 197 -6.91 12.15 21.29
CA PHE A 197 -6.31 10.87 21.64
C PHE A 197 -4.80 11.02 21.78
N SER A 198 -4.25 10.40 22.82
CA SER A 198 -2.82 10.26 23.05
C SER A 198 -2.57 8.86 23.63
N GLY A 199 -1.74 8.07 22.96
CA GLY A 199 -1.48 6.69 23.34
C GLY A 199 -0.54 6.01 22.35
N THR A 200 -0.53 4.68 22.36
CA THR A 200 0.25 3.87 21.43
C THR A 200 -0.45 3.70 20.09
N ALA A 201 0.30 3.33 19.05
CA ALA A 201 -0.27 2.97 17.75
C ALA A 201 -1.27 1.80 17.86
N ARG A 202 -1.03 0.85 18.78
CA ARG A 202 -1.95 -0.27 19.05
C ARG A 202 -3.29 0.20 19.62
N GLU A 203 -3.27 1.08 20.61
CA GLU A 203 -4.50 1.64 21.19
C GLU A 203 -5.25 2.50 20.16
N GLY A 204 -4.51 3.29 19.38
CA GLY A 204 -5.06 4.06 18.28
C GLY A 204 -5.76 3.20 17.22
N ALA A 205 -5.26 1.98 16.97
CA ALA A 205 -5.87 1.06 16.01
C ALA A 205 -7.23 0.54 16.47
N ARG A 206 -7.42 0.36 17.77
CA ARG A 206 -8.71 -0.02 18.35
C ARG A 206 -9.69 1.15 18.37
N GLY A 207 -9.22 2.33 18.77
CA GLY A 207 -10.06 3.52 18.91
C GLY A 207 -10.43 4.20 17.58
N PHE A 208 -9.54 4.12 16.59
CA PHE A 208 -9.63 4.86 15.33
C PHE A 208 -9.29 3.98 14.11
N PRO A 209 -9.97 2.83 13.90
CA PRO A 209 -9.59 1.82 12.90
C PRO A 209 -9.55 2.36 11.46
N ALA A 210 -10.41 3.32 11.10
CA ALA A 210 -10.42 3.95 9.79
C ALA A 210 -9.32 5.01 9.59
N ASN A 211 -8.65 5.43 10.66
CA ASN A 211 -7.78 6.60 10.69
C ASN A 211 -6.32 6.29 11.09
N VAL A 212 -6.01 5.05 11.49
CA VAL A 212 -4.70 4.67 12.04
C VAL A 212 -3.73 4.04 11.04
N ASN A 213 -4.13 3.77 9.79
CA ASN A 213 -3.31 2.97 8.85
C ASN A 213 -1.88 3.52 8.70
N VAL A 214 -1.72 4.85 8.73
CA VAL A 214 -0.43 5.52 8.67
C VAL A 214 0.42 5.25 9.92
N ALA A 215 -0.16 5.33 11.11
CA ALA A 215 0.53 5.03 12.36
C ALA A 215 0.86 3.54 12.49
N ALA A 216 -0.02 2.66 12.01
CA ALA A 216 0.22 1.23 11.93
C ALA A 216 1.40 0.92 10.99
N ALA A 217 1.44 1.50 9.78
CA ALA A 217 2.55 1.37 8.85
C ALA A 217 3.88 1.85 9.45
N LEU A 218 3.88 3.02 10.10
CA LEU A 218 5.05 3.55 10.80
C LEU A 218 5.53 2.59 11.89
N SER A 219 4.61 2.06 12.69
CA SER A 219 4.96 1.20 13.82
C SER A 219 5.50 -0.16 13.38
N LEU A 220 4.94 -0.75 12.33
CA LEU A 220 5.39 -2.01 11.74
C LEU A 220 6.72 -1.88 11.01
N ALA A 221 7.01 -0.68 10.48
CA ALA A 221 8.29 -0.36 9.84
C ALA A 221 9.40 -0.02 10.84
N GLY A 222 9.04 0.32 12.09
CA GLY A 222 9.95 0.87 13.08
C GLY A 222 9.96 0.08 14.38
N ILE A 223 9.76 0.80 15.48
CA ILE A 223 9.98 0.32 16.85
C ILE A 223 8.86 -0.59 17.41
N GLY A 224 7.86 -0.92 16.60
CA GLY A 224 6.70 -1.71 17.00
C GLY A 224 5.50 -0.87 17.48
N PRO A 225 4.29 -1.46 17.49
CA PRO A 225 3.03 -0.76 17.76
C PRO A 225 2.85 -0.30 19.21
N ASP A 226 3.50 -0.97 20.15
CA ASP A 226 3.42 -0.66 21.59
C ASP A 226 4.40 0.44 22.02
N ARG A 227 5.44 0.71 21.22
CA ARG A 227 6.46 1.74 21.48
C ARG A 227 6.33 2.97 20.58
N THR A 228 5.49 2.91 19.54
CA THR A 228 5.18 4.05 18.68
C THR A 228 4.10 4.90 19.32
N LEU A 229 4.43 6.13 19.70
CA LEU A 229 3.47 7.06 20.30
C LEU A 229 2.68 7.78 19.21
N LEU A 230 1.36 7.89 19.41
CA LEU A 230 0.41 8.51 18.51
C LEU A 230 -0.42 9.55 19.24
N GLU A 231 -0.49 10.75 18.66
CA GLU A 231 -1.46 11.77 19.02
C GLU A 231 -2.39 12.05 17.83
N ILE A 232 -3.69 12.11 18.10
CA ILE A 232 -4.71 12.49 17.12
C ILE A 232 -5.34 13.80 17.57
N TRP A 233 -5.25 14.80 16.70
CA TRP A 233 -5.75 16.14 16.92
C TRP A 233 -6.91 16.44 15.96
N ALA A 234 -8.02 16.88 16.52
CA ALA A 234 -9.09 17.54 15.76
C ALA A 234 -8.73 19.03 15.66
N ASP A 235 -8.49 19.51 14.44
CA ASP A 235 -7.98 20.85 14.21
C ASP A 235 -8.87 21.57 13.17
N PRO A 236 -9.71 22.53 13.59
CA PRO A 236 -10.55 23.31 12.68
C PRO A 236 -9.78 24.21 11.72
N GLY A 237 -8.50 24.48 11.99
CA GLY A 237 -7.63 25.33 11.18
C GLY A 237 -6.99 24.61 9.99
N VAL A 238 -7.14 23.29 9.87
CA VAL A 238 -6.61 22.52 8.74
C VAL A 238 -7.72 22.07 7.79
N ASP A 239 -7.45 22.13 6.49
CA ASP A 239 -8.33 21.66 5.42
C ASP A 239 -8.00 20.23 4.95
N ARG A 240 -6.90 19.67 5.46
CA ARG A 240 -6.33 18.39 5.04
C ARG A 240 -5.65 17.66 6.19
N ASN A 241 -5.42 16.36 5.99
CA ASN A 241 -4.71 15.53 6.96
C ASN A 241 -3.21 15.87 6.94
N ILE A 242 -2.67 16.20 8.11
CA ILE A 242 -1.26 16.46 8.34
C ILE A 242 -0.70 15.38 9.24
N HIS A 243 0.41 14.77 8.83
CA HIS A 243 1.16 13.84 9.67
C HIS A 243 2.55 14.40 9.93
N SER A 244 2.96 14.42 11.19
CA SER A 244 4.31 14.79 11.62
C SER A 244 4.90 13.64 12.40
N ILE A 245 6.13 13.25 12.07
CA ILE A 245 6.83 12.13 12.68
C ILE A 245 8.17 12.62 13.17
N ALA A 246 8.52 12.24 14.39
CA ALA A 246 9.85 12.41 14.95
C ALA A 246 10.40 11.03 15.32
N VAL A 247 11.62 10.74 14.89
CA VAL A 247 12.35 9.51 15.20
C VAL A 247 13.69 9.88 15.83
N ASP A 248 14.01 9.23 16.94
CA ASP A 248 15.31 9.27 17.61
C ASP A 248 15.87 7.85 17.71
N SER A 249 17.07 7.63 17.17
CA SER A 249 17.77 6.36 17.16
C SER A 249 19.28 6.56 17.35
N ASP A 250 20.00 5.46 17.55
CA ASP A 250 21.46 5.43 17.59
C ASP A 250 22.16 5.85 16.29
N SER A 251 21.49 5.65 15.16
CA SER A 251 22.03 5.91 13.83
C SER A 251 21.63 7.25 13.24
N ALA A 252 20.43 7.76 13.58
CA ALA A 252 19.93 9.04 13.10
C ALA A 252 18.83 9.63 13.99
N ARG A 253 18.72 10.96 13.96
CA ARG A 253 17.54 11.70 14.42
C ARG A 253 16.95 12.45 13.24
N PHE A 254 15.66 12.27 12.99
CA PHE A 254 15.00 12.89 11.84
C PHE A 254 13.53 13.19 12.11
N GLU A 255 13.03 14.18 11.37
CA GLU A 255 11.65 14.60 11.38
C GLU A 255 11.09 14.61 9.96
N MET A 256 9.81 14.25 9.85
CA MET A 256 9.11 14.14 8.58
C MET A 256 7.72 14.75 8.71
N LYS A 257 7.31 15.55 7.71
CA LYS A 257 5.97 16.13 7.64
C LYS A 257 5.37 15.90 6.27
N ILE A 258 4.12 15.43 6.22
CA ILE A 258 3.33 15.32 4.99
C ILE A 258 1.96 15.94 5.19
N GLU A 259 1.50 16.62 4.14
CA GLU A 259 0.16 17.17 4.04
C GLU A 259 -0.51 16.55 2.83
N ASN A 260 -1.46 15.66 3.09
CA ASN A 260 -2.05 14.83 2.04
C ASN A 260 -3.12 15.61 1.28
N ILE A 261 -3.00 15.67 -0.05
CA ILE A 261 -4.06 16.21 -0.92
C ILE A 261 -5.23 15.20 -0.92
N PRO A 262 -6.45 15.61 -0.52
CA PRO A 262 -7.62 14.72 -0.54
C PRO A 262 -7.95 14.19 -1.94
N SER A 263 -8.38 12.94 -2.00
CA SER A 263 -8.93 12.37 -3.23
C SER A 263 -10.31 12.96 -3.52
N VAL A 264 -10.67 13.10 -4.80
CA VAL A 264 -11.99 13.65 -5.17
C VAL A 264 -13.10 12.70 -4.76
N GLU A 265 -12.86 11.39 -4.91
CA GLU A 265 -13.83 10.33 -4.66
C GLU A 265 -13.98 10.01 -3.16
N ASN A 266 -12.93 10.21 -2.38
CA ASN A 266 -12.95 10.03 -0.93
C ASN A 266 -11.98 11.02 -0.25
N PRO A 267 -12.50 12.15 0.28
CA PRO A 267 -11.67 13.16 0.92
C PRO A 267 -10.89 12.67 2.15
N ARG A 268 -11.28 11.54 2.75
CA ARG A 268 -10.57 10.94 3.89
C ARG A 268 -9.26 10.26 3.49
N THR A 269 -9.08 9.95 2.21
CA THR A 269 -7.90 9.26 1.67
C THR A 269 -7.07 10.21 0.82
N GLY A 270 -5.76 10.30 1.08
CA GLY A 270 -4.83 11.06 0.25
C GLY A 270 -4.69 10.46 -1.15
N ARG A 271 -4.63 11.31 -2.18
CA ARG A 271 -4.42 10.88 -3.58
C ARG A 271 -3.16 10.03 -3.74
N ILE A 272 -2.14 10.31 -2.92
CA ILE A 272 -0.86 9.60 -2.92
C ILE A 272 -0.99 8.13 -2.54
N THR A 273 -2.03 7.70 -1.81
CA THR A 273 -2.19 6.29 -1.40
C THR A 273 -2.24 5.35 -2.60
N ALA A 274 -3.06 5.64 -3.60
CA ALA A 274 -3.15 4.82 -4.80
C ALA A 274 -1.84 4.84 -5.60
N LEU A 275 -1.19 6.00 -5.69
CA LEU A 275 0.09 6.17 -6.36
C LEU A 275 1.22 5.40 -5.66
N SER A 276 1.22 5.38 -4.33
CA SER A 276 2.15 4.62 -3.50
C SER A 276 1.97 3.12 -3.73
N THR A 277 0.74 2.61 -3.78
CA THR A 277 0.46 1.21 -4.11
C THR A 277 0.96 0.85 -5.52
N ILE A 278 0.70 1.70 -6.51
CA ILE A 278 1.19 1.50 -7.89
C ILE A 278 2.74 1.51 -7.93
N ALA A 279 3.38 2.41 -7.17
CA ALA A 279 4.83 2.48 -7.07
C ALA A 279 5.42 1.23 -6.38
N ALA A 280 4.79 0.74 -5.31
CA ALA A 280 5.18 -0.48 -4.62
C ALA A 280 5.09 -1.71 -5.54
N LEU A 281 3.98 -1.84 -6.29
CA LEU A 281 3.81 -2.88 -7.30
C LEU A 281 4.92 -2.82 -8.37
N ARG A 282 5.20 -1.63 -8.92
CA ARG A 282 6.29 -1.44 -9.89
C ARG A 282 7.65 -1.81 -9.30
N GLY A 283 7.89 -1.51 -8.02
CA GLY A 283 9.10 -1.85 -7.29
C GLY A 283 9.35 -3.35 -7.13
N LEU A 284 8.33 -4.21 -7.25
CA LEU A 284 8.49 -5.67 -7.19
C LEU A 284 9.14 -6.26 -8.45
N VAL A 285 9.12 -5.53 -9.57
CA VAL A 285 9.56 -6.00 -10.89
C VAL A 285 10.55 -5.06 -11.57
N SER A 286 10.79 -3.88 -11.00
CA SER A 286 11.71 -2.89 -11.58
C SER A 286 13.17 -3.30 -11.38
N PRO A 287 14.02 -3.22 -12.43
CA PRO A 287 15.46 -3.47 -12.29
C PRO A 287 16.18 -2.38 -11.49
N LEU A 288 15.62 -1.16 -11.46
CA LEU A 288 16.10 -0.05 -10.64
C LEU A 288 15.04 0.31 -9.61
N ARG A 289 15.44 0.36 -8.34
CA ARG A 289 14.59 0.76 -7.22
C ARG A 289 15.34 1.78 -6.38
N ALA A 290 14.76 2.96 -6.22
CA ALA A 290 15.25 3.98 -5.30
C ALA A 290 14.49 3.83 -3.97
N GLY A 291 15.22 3.80 -2.86
CA GLY A 291 14.66 3.38 -1.59
C GLY A 291 14.25 1.92 -1.63
N SER A 292 13.26 1.57 -0.80
CA SER A 292 12.97 0.18 -0.45
C SER A 292 11.71 -0.42 -1.00
#